data_AF-A0A399X4L4-F1
#
_entry.id   AF-A0A399X4L4-F1
#
_cell.length_a   1.000
_cell.length_b   1.000
_cell.length_c   1.000
_cell.angle_alpha   90.00
_cell.angle_beta   90.00
_cell.angle_gamma   90.00
#
_symmetry.space_group_name_H-M   'P 1'
#
loop_
_entity.id
_entity.type
_entity.pdbx_description
1 polymer ?
#
loop_
_entity_poly.entity_id
_entity_poly.type
_entity_poly.pdbx_seq_one_letter_code
_entity_poly.pdbx_strand_id
1 'polypeptide(L)'
;GIEHCFKELKDTFCFDHYQVRHINKIERYWNLCLVAWTLTYWIKQNAYFAKILETKPTTFNEIKQAVNTMLEFAATNALSKNEKLANGYFKIKSKRLKKKCAA
;
A
#
# COMPACT_ATOMS: atom_id res chain seq x y z
N GLY A 1 -4.37 12.04 17.88
CA GLY A 1 -4.63 11.34 19.16
C GLY A 1 -5.01 9.89 18.89
N ILE A 2 -5.12 9.06 19.92
CA ILE A 2 -5.42 7.62 19.80
C ILE A 2 -6.74 7.38 19.02
N GLU A 3 -7.76 8.23 19.22
CA GLU A 3 -9.04 8.16 18.50
C GLU A 3 -8.88 8.27 16.97
N HIS A 4 -7.99 9.15 16.51
CA HIS A 4 -7.71 9.30 15.09
C HIS A 4 -7.09 8.03 14.50
N CYS A 5 -6.18 7.37 15.24
CA CYS A 5 -5.58 6.11 14.81
C CYS A 5 -6.63 5.00 14.71
N PHE A 6 -7.54 4.89 15.68
CA PHE A 6 -8.63 3.92 15.62
C PHE A 6 -9.60 4.19 14.46
N LYS A 7 -9.89 5.47 14.18
CA LYS A 7 -10.69 5.84 13.01
C LYS A 7 -10.01 5.41 11.71
N GLU A 8 -8.71 5.66 11.56
CA GLU A 8 -7.96 5.22 10.37
C GLU A 8 -7.93 3.68 10.24
N LEU A 9 -7.73 2.95 11.33
CA LEU A 9 -7.78 1.49 11.36
C LEU A 9 -9.14 0.95 10.91
N LYS A 10 -10.24 1.55 11.35
CA LYS A 10 -11.59 1.18 10.93
C LYS A 10 -11.84 1.55 9.47
N ASP A 11 -11.67 2.82 9.12
CA ASP A 11 -12.08 3.36 7.82
C ASP A 11 -11.20 2.84 6.67
N THR A 12 -9.90 2.62 6.91
CA THR A 12 -8.95 2.21 5.85
C THR A 12 -8.64 0.71 5.86
N PHE A 13 -8.62 0.07 7.03
CA PHE A 13 -8.23 -1.33 7.19
C PHE A 13 -9.38 -2.24 7.62
N CYS A 14 -10.59 -1.70 7.79
CA CYS A 14 -11.78 -2.45 8.16
C CYS A 14 -11.61 -3.25 9.46
N PHE A 15 -10.89 -2.70 10.44
CA PHE A 15 -10.48 -3.39 11.67
C PHE A 15 -11.63 -4.08 12.42
N ASP A 16 -12.85 -3.54 12.36
CA ASP A 16 -14.05 -4.06 13.01
C ASP A 16 -15.00 -4.84 12.08
N HIS A 17 -14.52 -5.27 10.91
CA HIS A 17 -15.34 -5.96 9.91
C HIS A 17 -15.89 -7.31 10.38
N TYR A 18 -15.15 -8.05 11.21
CA TYR A 18 -15.57 -9.37 11.66
C TYR A 18 -16.50 -9.31 12.86
N GLN A 19 -17.68 -9.92 12.74
CA GLN A 19 -18.61 -10.13 13.86
C GLN A 19 -18.13 -11.25 14.80
N VAL A 20 -18.45 -11.10 16.09
CA VAL A 20 -17.92 -11.84 17.27
C VAL A 20 -18.33 -13.32 17.32
N ARG A 21 -17.95 -14.12 16.32
CA ARG A 21 -18.25 -15.57 16.29
C ARG A 21 -17.01 -16.46 16.40
N HIS A 22 -15.82 -15.93 16.10
CA HIS A 22 -14.57 -16.70 16.13
C HIS A 22 -13.36 -15.86 16.62
N ILE A 23 -13.09 -15.90 17.93
CA ILE A 23 -12.06 -15.05 18.57
C ILE A 23 -10.66 -15.22 17.94
N ASN A 24 -10.20 -16.45 17.69
CA ASN A 24 -8.88 -16.69 17.09
C ASN A 24 -8.73 -16.10 15.68
N LYS A 25 -9.82 -16.09 14.89
CA LYS A 25 -9.80 -15.50 13.54
C LYS A 25 -9.79 -13.97 13.61
N ILE A 26 -10.53 -13.41 14.57
CA ILE A 26 -10.58 -11.96 14.83
C ILE A 26 -9.20 -11.47 15.26
N GLU A 27 -8.56 -12.13 16.23
CA GLU A 27 -7.22 -11.75 16.70
C GLU A 27 -6.18 -11.78 15.58
N ARG A 28 -6.19 -12.81 14.74
CA ARG A 28 -5.30 -12.88 13.57
C ARG A 28 -5.54 -11.70 12.61
N TYR A 29 -6.80 -11.37 12.36
CA TYR A 29 -7.15 -10.26 11.48
C TYR A 29 -6.76 -8.90 12.07
N TRP A 30 -6.98 -8.69 13.36
CA TRP A 30 -6.54 -7.49 14.07
C TRP A 30 -5.03 -7.31 14.00
N ASN A 31 -4.26 -8.38 14.22
CA ASN A 31 -2.81 -8.35 14.07
C ASN A 31 -2.40 -7.96 12.65
N LEU A 32 -3.03 -8.53 11.61
CA LEU A 32 -2.77 -8.15 10.22
C LEU A 32 -3.08 -6.67 9.95
N CYS A 33 -4.21 -6.17 10.45
CA CYS A 33 -4.58 -4.76 10.30
C CYS A 33 -3.59 -3.82 11.00
N LEU A 34 -3.15 -4.17 12.22
CA LEU A 34 -2.16 -3.40 12.96
C LEU A 34 -0.81 -3.36 12.25
N VAL A 35 -0.36 -4.50 11.72
CA VAL A 35 0.87 -4.57 10.91
C VAL A 35 0.75 -3.71 9.65
N ALA A 36 -0.34 -3.84 8.91
CA ALA A 36 -0.58 -3.07 7.69
C ALA A 36 -0.69 -1.56 7.95
N TRP A 37 -1.37 -1.17 9.02
CA TRP A 37 -1.49 0.23 9.44
C TRP A 37 -0.13 0.79 9.87
N THR A 38 0.64 0.04 10.66
CA THR A 38 1.98 0.46 11.11
C THR A 38 2.92 0.67 9.93
N LEU A 39 2.91 -0.24 8.95
CA LEU A 39 3.68 -0.09 7.72
C LEU A 39 3.26 1.17 6.95
N THR A 40 1.96 1.39 6.78
CA THR A 40 1.42 2.56 6.06
C THR A 40 1.79 3.87 6.76
N TYR A 41 1.71 3.89 8.09
CA TYR A 41 2.13 5.01 8.92
C TYR A 41 3.63 5.30 8.77
N TRP A 42 4.47 4.26 8.79
CA TRP A 42 5.91 4.40 8.62
C TRP A 42 6.28 4.96 7.25
N ILE A 43 5.63 4.48 6.19
CA ILE A 43 5.79 4.99 4.82
C ILE A 43 5.37 6.47 4.73
N LYS A 44 4.23 6.83 5.34
CA LYS A 44 3.72 8.20 5.39
C LYS A 44 4.73 9.15 6.05
N GLN A 45 5.22 8.77 7.22
CA GLN A 45 6.11 9.61 8.02
C GLN A 45 7.46 9.87 7.33
N ASN A 46 7.98 8.88 6.61
CA ASN A 46 9.26 9.00 5.89
C ASN A 46 9.11 9.52 4.46
N ALA A 47 7.87 9.79 4.00
CA ALA A 47 7.58 10.25 2.64
C ALA A 47 8.20 9.39 1.52
N TYR A 48 8.33 8.07 1.72
CA TYR A 48 9.06 7.19 0.80
C TYR A 48 8.54 7.24 -0.65
N PHE A 49 7.23 7.41 -0.84
CA PHE A 49 6.63 7.45 -2.18
C PHE A 49 6.83 8.77 -2.95
N ALA A 50 7.24 9.86 -2.30
CA ALA A 50 7.39 11.17 -2.96
C ALA A 50 8.44 11.17 -4.09
N LYS A 51 9.44 10.28 -4.02
CA LYS A 51 10.48 10.12 -5.05
C LYS A 51 10.15 9.02 -6.06
N ILE A 52 9.10 8.23 -5.80
CA ILE A 52 8.78 7.04 -6.59
C ILE A 52 7.60 7.27 -7.52
N LEU A 53 6.53 7.89 -7.00
CA LEU A 53 5.31 8.16 -7.73
C LEU A 53 5.31 9.58 -8.29
N GLU A 54 4.57 9.80 -9.38
CA GLU A 54 4.36 11.15 -9.93
C GLU A 54 3.55 12.04 -8.97
N THR A 55 2.48 11.49 -8.39
CA THR A 55 1.65 12.16 -7.39
C THR A 55 1.99 11.62 -6.01
N LYS A 56 2.32 12.52 -5.07
CA LYS A 56 2.64 12.14 -3.69
C LYS A 56 1.35 11.74 -2.97
N PRO A 57 1.24 10.50 -2.46
CA PRO A 57 0.11 10.11 -1.62
C PRO A 57 0.21 10.81 -0.26
N THR A 58 -0.91 11.32 0.22
CA THR A 58 -1.05 12.11 1.46
C THR A 58 -1.92 11.42 2.49
N THR A 59 -2.96 10.70 2.04
CA THR A 59 -3.86 9.96 2.91
C THR A 59 -3.40 8.52 3.11
N PHE A 60 -3.82 7.88 4.20
CA PHE A 60 -3.52 6.45 4.44
C PHE A 60 -4.06 5.57 3.33
N ASN A 61 -5.27 5.87 2.83
CA ASN A 61 -5.87 5.13 1.73
C ASN A 61 -5.07 5.27 0.43
N GLU A 62 -4.60 6.48 0.10
CA GLU A 62 -3.71 6.69 -1.06
C GLU A 62 -2.38 5.95 -0.91
N ILE A 63 -1.81 5.89 0.30
CA ILE A 63 -0.57 5.15 0.55
C ILE A 63 -0.80 3.65 0.43
N LYS A 64 -1.92 3.14 0.96
CA LYS A 64 -2.34 1.73 0.79
C LYS A 64 -2.51 1.38 -0.69
N GLN A 65 -3.20 2.24 -1.45
CA GLN A 65 -3.34 2.08 -2.90
C GLN A 65 -1.98 2.12 -3.60
N ALA A 66 -1.10 3.06 -3.24
CA ALA A 66 0.25 3.14 -3.78
C ALA A 66 1.08 1.87 -3.53
N VAL A 67 0.98 1.25 -2.35
CA VAL A 67 1.63 -0.04 -2.08
C VAL A 67 1.09 -1.11 -3.03
N ASN A 68 -0.22 -1.20 -3.23
CA ASN A 68 -0.82 -2.15 -4.17
C ASN A 68 -0.39 -1.89 -5.62
N THR A 69 -0.43 -0.63 -6.08
CA THR A 69 0.06 -0.21 -7.40
C THR A 69 1.51 -0.65 -7.63
N MET A 70 2.35 -0.59 -6.60
CA MET A 70 3.76 -0.98 -6.69
C MET A 70 3.94 -2.51 -6.78
N LEU A 71 3.13 -3.27 -6.05
CA LEU A 71 3.10 -4.74 -6.16
C LEU A 71 2.61 -5.17 -7.54
N GLU A 72 1.54 -4.57 -8.02
CA GLU A 72 0.98 -4.82 -9.36
C GLU A 72 1.96 -4.41 -10.47
N PHE A 73 2.68 -3.30 -10.31
CA PHE A 73 3.73 -2.89 -11.25
C PHE A 73 4.85 -3.92 -11.32
N ALA A 74 5.32 -4.43 -10.18
CA ALA A 74 6.36 -5.46 -10.14
C ALA A 74 5.90 -6.75 -10.82
N ALA A 75 4.68 -7.21 -10.51
CA ALA A 75 4.09 -8.39 -11.14
C ALA A 75 3.88 -8.19 -12.66
N THR A 76 3.38 -7.02 -13.06
CA THR A 76 3.14 -6.69 -14.47
C THR A 76 4.45 -6.65 -15.25
N ASN A 77 5.53 -6.07 -14.72
CA ASN A 77 6.81 -6.09 -15.41
C ASN A 77 7.39 -7.49 -15.53
N ALA A 78 7.21 -8.35 -14.52
CA ALA A 78 7.69 -9.73 -14.58
C ALA A 78 6.96 -10.57 -15.65
N LEU A 79 5.70 -10.23 -15.96
CA LEU A 79 4.86 -11.00 -16.89
C LEU A 79 4.73 -10.35 -18.27
N SER A 80 4.83 -9.03 -18.36
CA SER A 80 4.57 -8.27 -19.58
C SER A 80 5.75 -8.30 -20.53
N LYS A 81 5.46 -8.54 -21.81
CA LYS A 81 6.43 -8.34 -22.91
C LYS A 81 6.50 -6.88 -23.40
N ASN A 82 5.66 -5.99 -22.85
CA ASN A 82 5.56 -4.59 -23.24
C ASN A 82 5.81 -3.65 -22.05
N GLU A 83 7.08 -3.35 -21.84
CA GLU A 83 7.58 -2.53 -20.74
C GLU A 83 7.07 -1.07 -20.80
N LYS A 84 6.91 -0.52 -22.01
CA LYS A 84 6.47 0.87 -22.20
C LYS A 84 5.04 1.08 -21.73
N LEU A 85 4.16 0.12 -22.00
CA LEU A 85 2.75 0.19 -21.61
C LEU A 85 2.58 0.05 -20.09
N ALA A 86 3.30 -0.89 -19.47
CA ALA A 86 3.32 -1.04 -18.01
C ALA A 86 3.82 0.23 -17.32
N ASN A 87 4.93 0.80 -17.80
CA ASN A 87 5.51 2.03 -17.25
C ASN A 87 4.55 3.25 -17.31
N GLY A 88 3.71 3.33 -18.34
CA GLY A 88 2.71 4.38 -18.49
C GLY A 88 1.49 4.20 -17.58
N TYR A 89 1.01 2.97 -17.43
CA TYR A 89 -0.19 2.65 -16.64
C TYR A 89 -0.01 3.00 -15.15
N PHE A 90 1.13 2.64 -14.56
CA PHE A 90 1.37 2.80 -13.12
C PHE A 90 1.94 4.17 -12.70
N LYS A 91 2.16 5.11 -13.63
CA LYS A 91 2.64 6.49 -13.36
C LYS A 91 3.87 6.57 -12.43
N ILE A 92 4.81 5.65 -12.63
CA ILE A 92 6.04 5.58 -11.84
C ILE A 92 7.01 6.66 -12.31
N LYS A 93 7.46 7.52 -11.40
CA LYS A 93 8.47 8.58 -11.64
C LYS A 93 9.90 8.04 -11.56
N SER A 94 10.18 7.09 -10.68
CA SER A 94 11.54 6.61 -10.41
C SER A 94 12.13 5.81 -11.57
N LYS A 95 13.08 6.40 -12.29
CA LYS A 95 13.85 5.73 -13.36
C LYS A 95 14.63 4.51 -12.85
N ARG A 96 15.17 4.60 -11.62
CA ARG A 96 15.92 3.50 -10.99
C ARG A 96 15.03 2.29 -10.75
N LEU A 97 13.80 2.51 -10.29
CA LEU A 97 12.85 1.42 -10.05
C LEU A 97 12.46 0.74 -11.35
N LYS A 98 12.12 1.51 -12.39
CA LYS A 98 11.81 0.98 -13.73
C LYS A 98 12.92 0.06 -14.23
N LYS A 99 14.18 0.53 -14.17
CA LYS A 99 15.35 -0.27 -14.59
C LYS A 99 15.51 -1.57 -13.81
N LYS A 100 15.20 -1.58 -12.50
CA LYS A 100 15.32 -2.79 -11.67
C LYS A 100 14.24 -3.82 -11.96
N CYS A 101 13.03 -3.39 -12.35
CA CYS A 101 11.93 -4.30 -12.65
C CYS A 101 11.92 -4.79 -14.10
N ALA A 102 12.69 -4.16 -15.00
CA ALA A 102 12.83 -4.56 -16.40
C ALA A 102 13.97 -5.58 -16.66
N ALA A 103 14.81 -5.83 -15.65
CA ALA A 103 15.91 -6.78 -15.68
C ALA A 103 15.47 -8.11 -15.05
#